data_AF-A0A843SNS6-F1
#
_entry.id   AF-A0A843SNS6-F1
#
_cell.length_a   1.000
_cell.length_b   1.000
_cell.length_c   1.000
_cell.angle_alpha   90.00
_cell.angle_beta   90.00
_cell.angle_gamma   90.00
#
_symmetry.space_group_name_H-M   'P 1'
#
loop_
_entity.id
_entity.type
_entity.pdbx_description
1 polymer ?
#
loop_
_entity_poly.entity_id
_entity_poly.type
_entity_poly.pdbx_seq_one_letter_code
_entity_poly.pdbx_strand_id
1 'polypeptide(L)'
;MIKRFVVIFSFISICVPALADTFKSEDELKPFVESVMKKVAVDDLTGAFKLVRPYLAVGDSEFQLAELNSKNQNTLYSSRYGFPVGVEFIEQKKVGESLIRVVYIEKTEKQALPWVFYFYKPSTVWIFTGFKWSDQLFSGLFDEK
;
A
#
# COMPACT_ATOMS: atom_id res chain seq x y z
N MET A 1 -65.18 -1.14 13.50
CA MET A 1 -64.08 -0.17 13.26
C MET A 1 -62.83 -0.63 14.01
N ILE A 2 -61.88 -1.29 13.34
CA ILE A 2 -60.51 -1.48 13.84
C ILE A 2 -59.59 -1.35 12.62
N LYS A 3 -58.85 -0.25 12.51
CA LYS A 3 -57.84 -0.04 11.46
C LYS A 3 -56.56 -0.76 11.88
N ARG A 4 -56.16 -1.81 11.15
CA ARG A 4 -54.87 -2.49 11.32
C ARG A 4 -53.80 -1.64 10.65
N PHE A 5 -52.91 -1.04 11.45
CA PHE A 5 -51.69 -0.42 10.94
C PHE A 5 -50.66 -1.51 10.68
N VAL A 6 -50.31 -1.72 9.41
CA VAL A 6 -49.17 -2.54 9.01
C VAL A 6 -47.96 -1.61 8.98
N VAL A 7 -47.00 -1.83 9.88
CA VAL A 7 -45.70 -1.14 9.86
C VAL A 7 -44.76 -1.98 8.99
N ILE A 8 -44.47 -1.49 7.79
CA ILE A 8 -43.48 -2.08 6.89
C ILE A 8 -42.10 -1.55 7.30
N PHE A 9 -41.28 -2.41 7.91
CA PHE A 9 -39.90 -2.11 8.26
C PHE A 9 -39.03 -2.34 7.00
N SER A 10 -38.88 -1.30 6.17
CA SER A 10 -38.04 -1.37 4.97
C SER A 10 -36.58 -1.21 5.37
N PHE A 11 -35.82 -2.31 5.35
CA PHE A 11 -34.37 -2.30 5.52
C PHE A 11 -33.74 -1.72 4.24
N ILE A 12 -33.42 -0.43 4.25
CA ILE A 12 -32.61 0.19 3.21
C ILE A 12 -31.19 -0.33 3.42
N SER A 13 -30.80 -1.35 2.65
CA SER A 13 -29.40 -1.75 2.51
C SER A 13 -28.66 -0.60 1.84
N ILE A 14 -28.03 0.26 2.65
CA ILE A 14 -27.03 1.21 2.18
C ILE A 14 -25.86 0.35 1.70
N CYS A 15 -25.77 0.18 0.38
CA CYS A 15 -24.57 -0.34 -0.27
C CYS A 15 -23.50 0.73 -0.05
N VAL A 16 -22.72 0.62 1.02
CA VAL A 16 -21.53 1.42 1.20
C VAL A 16 -20.57 0.96 0.11
N PRO A 17 -20.29 1.75 -0.94
CA PRO A 17 -19.19 1.39 -1.82
C PRO A 17 -17.97 1.22 -0.93
N ALA A 18 -17.22 0.14 -1.10
CA ALA A 18 -15.97 -0.11 -0.38
C ALA A 18 -14.98 1.01 -0.75
N LEU A 19 -15.15 2.16 -0.10
CA LEU A 19 -14.27 3.32 -0.22
C LEU A 19 -13.03 2.93 0.57
N ALA A 20 -11.92 2.84 -0.15
CA ALA A 20 -10.63 2.71 0.46
C ALA A 20 -10.42 3.83 1.48
N ASP A 21 -9.74 3.51 2.59
CA ASP A 21 -9.32 4.51 3.57
C ASP A 21 -8.44 5.56 2.88
N THR A 22 -8.46 6.78 3.44
CA THR A 22 -7.77 7.95 2.87
C THR A 22 -6.96 8.67 3.93
N PHE A 23 -6.00 9.48 3.50
CA PHE A 23 -5.18 10.32 4.37
C PHE A 23 -5.60 11.78 4.22
N LYS A 24 -5.62 12.51 5.34
CA LYS A 24 -6.06 13.91 5.34
C LYS A 24 -4.93 14.87 5.00
N SER A 25 -3.69 14.47 5.22
CA SER A 25 -2.51 15.31 5.05
C SER A 25 -1.30 14.56 4.49
N GLU A 26 -0.35 15.31 3.92
CA GLU A 26 0.91 14.77 3.40
C GLU A 26 1.79 14.17 4.53
N ASP A 27 1.64 14.67 5.75
CA ASP A 27 2.40 14.25 6.93
C ASP A 27 2.03 12.83 7.42
N GLU A 28 0.87 12.30 6.98
CA GLU A 28 0.43 10.93 7.31
C GLU A 28 1.07 9.87 6.39
N LEU A 29 1.59 10.26 5.22
CA LEU A 29 1.99 9.33 4.16
C LEU A 29 3.26 8.57 4.53
N LYS A 30 4.34 9.27 4.94
CA LYS A 30 5.58 8.61 5.37
C LYS A 30 5.37 7.71 6.58
N PRO A 31 4.68 8.13 7.68
CA PRO A 31 4.40 7.24 8.80
C PRO A 31 3.64 5.97 8.41
N PHE A 32 2.68 6.08 7.50
CA PHE A 32 1.98 4.92 6.95
C PHE A 32 2.95 3.98 6.22
N VAL A 33 3.75 4.49 5.28
CA VAL A 33 4.75 3.69 4.56
C VAL A 33 5.78 3.08 5.52
N GLU A 34 6.22 3.82 6.52
CA GLU A 34 7.14 3.33 7.53
C GLU A 34 6.56 2.15 8.32
N SER A 35 5.25 2.15 8.60
CA SER A 35 4.57 1.02 9.25
C SER A 35 4.57 -0.24 8.38
N VAL A 36 4.39 -0.08 7.06
CA VAL A 36 4.46 -1.16 6.07
C VAL A 36 5.90 -1.69 5.99
N MET A 37 6.88 -0.79 5.85
CA MET A 37 8.29 -1.17 5.74
C MET A 37 8.83 -1.81 7.02
N LYS A 38 8.31 -1.47 8.21
CA LYS A 38 8.64 -2.19 9.46
C LYS A 38 8.22 -3.66 9.43
N LYS A 39 7.17 -4.02 8.68
CA LYS A 39 6.78 -5.41 8.46
C LYS A 39 7.71 -6.11 7.47
N VAL A 40 8.05 -5.43 6.37
CA VAL A 40 9.04 -5.91 5.40
C VAL A 40 10.40 -6.17 6.07
N ALA A 41 10.84 -5.29 6.98
CA ALA A 41 12.12 -5.41 7.69
C ALA A 41 12.28 -6.69 8.52
N VAL A 42 11.17 -7.39 8.81
CA VAL A 42 11.15 -8.64 9.59
C VAL A 42 10.57 -9.81 8.79
N ASP A 43 10.59 -9.71 7.45
CA ASP A 43 10.06 -10.71 6.50
C ASP A 43 8.55 -11.01 6.66
N ASP A 44 7.80 -10.10 7.29
CA ASP A 44 6.34 -10.20 7.48
C ASP A 44 5.59 -9.57 6.29
N LEU A 45 5.75 -10.15 5.11
CA LEU A 45 5.09 -9.63 3.90
C LEU A 45 3.55 -9.74 4.01
N THR A 46 3.04 -10.79 4.68
CA THR A 46 1.60 -10.92 4.95
C THR A 46 1.07 -9.76 5.79
N GLY A 47 1.79 -9.39 6.85
CA GLY A 47 1.47 -8.24 7.69
C GLY A 47 1.56 -6.92 6.94
N ALA A 48 2.54 -6.76 6.04
CA ALA A 48 2.65 -5.60 5.17
C ALA A 48 1.43 -5.46 4.25
N PHE A 49 1.01 -6.54 3.59
CA PHE A 49 -0.20 -6.57 2.75
C PHE A 49 -1.47 -6.26 3.55
N LYS A 50 -1.58 -6.81 4.77
CA LYS A 50 -2.72 -6.51 5.66
C LYS A 50 -2.84 -5.02 6.00
N LEU A 51 -1.72 -4.31 6.16
CA LEU A 51 -1.73 -2.86 6.44
C LEU A 51 -2.20 -2.03 5.24
N VAL A 52 -1.86 -2.43 4.01
CA VAL A 52 -2.25 -1.66 2.81
C VAL A 52 -3.66 -1.98 2.32
N ARG A 53 -4.22 -3.15 2.65
CA ARG A 53 -5.54 -3.62 2.16
C ARG A 53 -6.66 -2.57 2.31
N PRO A 54 -6.84 -1.90 3.47
CA PRO A 54 -7.92 -0.93 3.64
C PRO A 54 -7.79 0.28 2.71
N TYR A 55 -6.59 0.60 2.25
CA TYR A 55 -6.27 1.78 1.44
C TYR A 55 -6.26 1.49 -0.06
N LEU A 56 -6.42 0.25 -0.49
CA LEU A 56 -6.41 -0.14 -1.90
C LEU A 56 -7.82 -0.30 -2.46
N ALA A 57 -8.15 0.51 -3.47
CA ALA A 57 -9.41 0.44 -4.21
C ALA A 57 -9.41 -0.68 -5.29
N VAL A 58 -8.98 -1.88 -4.91
CA VAL A 58 -8.99 -3.08 -5.76
C VAL A 58 -9.91 -4.16 -5.17
N GLY A 59 -10.44 -5.02 -6.03
CA GLY A 59 -11.29 -6.15 -5.61
C GLY A 59 -10.51 -7.19 -4.81
N ASP A 60 -11.19 -7.94 -3.95
CA ASP A 60 -10.53 -8.94 -3.08
C ASP A 60 -9.74 -9.99 -3.88
N SER A 61 -10.28 -10.48 -4.99
CA SER A 61 -9.58 -11.45 -5.84
C SER A 61 -8.30 -10.87 -6.44
N GLU A 62 -8.33 -9.62 -6.89
CA GLU A 62 -7.16 -8.92 -7.43
C GLU A 62 -6.10 -8.71 -6.35
N PHE A 63 -6.52 -8.29 -5.15
CA PHE A 63 -5.65 -8.13 -4.00
C PHE A 63 -4.97 -9.45 -3.60
N GLN A 64 -5.75 -10.54 -3.49
CA GLN A 64 -5.24 -11.86 -3.11
C GLN A 64 -4.23 -12.40 -4.14
N LEU A 65 -4.49 -12.19 -5.44
CA LEU A 65 -3.53 -12.55 -6.49
C LEU A 65 -2.24 -11.73 -6.40
N ALA A 66 -2.33 -10.42 -6.13
CA ALA A 66 -1.17 -9.57 -5.95
C ALA A 66 -0.34 -9.98 -4.72
N GLU A 67 -1.00 -10.31 -3.61
CA GLU A 67 -0.36 -10.82 -2.39
C GLU A 67 0.36 -12.14 -2.66
N LEU A 68 -0.30 -13.11 -3.29
CA LEU A 68 0.28 -14.41 -3.63
C LEU A 68 1.49 -14.27 -4.56
N ASN A 69 1.36 -13.45 -5.61
CA ASN A 69 2.46 -13.20 -6.54
C ASN A 69 3.66 -12.56 -5.83
N SER A 70 3.41 -11.62 -4.92
CA SER A 70 4.47 -10.96 -4.17
C SER A 70 5.17 -11.92 -3.21
N LYS A 71 4.45 -12.83 -2.55
CA LYS A 71 5.03 -13.89 -1.71
C LYS A 71 5.91 -14.86 -2.50
N ASN A 72 5.45 -15.25 -3.69
CA ASN A 72 6.22 -16.13 -4.58
C ASN A 72 7.51 -15.45 -5.04
N GLN A 73 7.42 -14.17 -5.45
CA GLN A 73 8.60 -13.39 -5.83
C GLN A 73 9.55 -13.16 -4.65
N ASN A 74 9.03 -12.90 -3.44
CA ASN A 74 9.83 -12.73 -2.22
C ASN A 74 10.64 -13.99 -1.90
N THR A 75 10.02 -15.18 -2.01
CA THR A 75 10.74 -16.45 -1.80
C THR A 75 11.94 -16.60 -2.74
N LEU A 76 11.74 -16.30 -4.02
CA LEU A 76 12.82 -16.32 -5.01
C LEU A 76 13.88 -15.26 -4.69
N TYR A 77 13.46 -14.06 -4.31
CA TYR A 77 14.35 -12.96 -3.94
C TYR A 77 15.21 -13.29 -2.72
N SER A 78 14.61 -13.74 -1.62
CA SER A 78 15.33 -14.13 -0.40
C SER A 78 16.31 -15.27 -0.65
N SER A 79 15.97 -16.23 -1.52
CA SER A 79 16.90 -17.30 -1.90
C SER A 79 18.16 -16.78 -2.62
N ARG A 80 18.02 -15.68 -3.37
CA ARG A 80 19.09 -15.09 -4.17
C ARG A 80 19.90 -14.07 -3.36
N TYR A 81 19.22 -13.18 -2.66
CA TYR A 81 19.80 -11.98 -2.04
C TYR A 81 19.88 -12.02 -0.51
N GLY A 82 19.32 -13.05 0.12
CA GLY A 82 19.31 -13.21 1.57
C GLY A 82 18.09 -12.59 2.22
N PHE A 83 17.98 -12.75 3.54
CA PHE A 83 16.86 -12.22 4.31
C PHE A 83 16.96 -10.70 4.53
N PRO A 84 15.84 -10.03 4.85
CA PRO A 84 15.87 -8.62 5.24
C PRO A 84 16.73 -8.41 6.50
N VAL A 85 17.60 -7.41 6.46
CA VAL A 85 18.44 -6.95 7.59
C VAL A 85 18.03 -5.55 8.08
N GLY A 86 17.09 -4.92 7.39
CA GLY A 86 16.50 -3.65 7.79
C GLY A 86 15.89 -2.89 6.62
N VAL A 87 15.43 -1.68 6.90
CA VAL A 87 14.89 -0.77 5.88
C VAL A 87 15.49 0.62 6.06
N GLU A 88 15.45 1.42 5.02
CA GLU A 88 15.98 2.78 5.03
C GLU A 88 15.11 3.69 4.17
N PHE A 89 14.77 4.86 4.71
CA PHE A 89 14.04 5.89 4.00
C PHE A 89 15.00 6.59 3.03
N ILE A 90 14.60 6.70 1.76
CA ILE A 90 15.40 7.35 0.72
C ILE A 90 14.87 8.76 0.46
N GLU A 91 13.59 8.87 0.10
CA GLU A 91 12.99 10.17 -0.22
C GLU A 91 11.47 10.16 -0.12
N GLN A 92 10.91 11.36 0.04
CA GLN A 92 9.52 11.66 -0.27
C GLN A 92 9.52 12.82 -1.24
N LYS A 93 8.94 12.61 -2.42
CA LYS A 93 8.93 13.61 -3.49
C LYS A 93 7.50 13.88 -3.94
N LYS A 94 7.12 15.16 -3.86
CA LYS A 94 5.87 15.69 -4.42
C LYS A 94 6.10 16.16 -5.86
N VAL A 95 5.20 15.81 -6.76
CA VAL A 95 5.20 16.23 -8.17
C VAL A 95 3.87 16.93 -8.47
N GLY A 96 3.92 18.24 -8.69
CA GLY A 96 2.72 19.07 -8.75
C GLY A 96 1.98 19.10 -7.41
N GLU A 97 0.66 19.29 -7.42
CA GLU A 97 -0.13 19.40 -6.19
C GLU A 97 -0.76 18.09 -5.72
N SER A 98 -0.82 17.08 -6.60
CA SER A 98 -1.68 15.92 -6.43
C SER A 98 -0.96 14.58 -6.48
N LEU A 99 0.36 14.54 -6.64
CA LEU A 99 1.09 13.28 -6.73
C LEU A 99 2.27 13.29 -5.77
N ILE A 100 2.38 12.26 -4.94
CA ILE A 100 3.52 12.03 -4.06
C ILE A 100 4.04 10.61 -4.28
N ARG A 101 5.37 10.48 -4.32
CA ARG A 101 6.04 9.19 -4.15
C ARG A 101 6.81 9.18 -2.84
N VAL A 102 6.81 8.03 -2.16
CA VAL A 102 7.65 7.75 -1.00
C VAL A 102 8.51 6.54 -1.34
N VAL A 103 9.81 6.65 -1.11
CA VAL A 103 10.80 5.64 -1.47
C VAL A 103 11.52 5.15 -0.23
N TYR A 104 11.56 3.84 -0.08
CA TYR A 104 12.42 3.14 0.86
C TYR A 104 13.31 2.14 0.10
N ILE A 105 14.39 1.72 0.73
CA ILE A 105 15.03 0.46 0.41
C ILE A 105 14.79 -0.55 1.52
N GLU A 106 14.55 -1.79 1.13
CA GLU A 106 14.75 -2.96 1.97
C GLU A 106 16.19 -3.41 1.79
N LYS A 107 16.93 -3.47 2.90
CA LYS A 107 18.31 -3.96 2.92
C LYS A 107 18.25 -5.45 3.13
N THR A 108 18.82 -6.23 2.21
CA THR A 108 19.09 -7.66 2.42
C THR A 108 20.59 -7.91 2.55
N GLU A 109 20.96 -9.15 2.84
CA GLU A 109 22.36 -9.55 3.02
C GLU A 109 23.25 -9.25 1.80
N LYS A 110 22.69 -9.30 0.58
CA LYS A 110 23.47 -9.19 -0.66
C LYS A 110 23.05 -8.05 -1.57
N GLN A 111 21.84 -7.51 -1.44
CA GLN A 111 21.36 -6.42 -2.30
C GLN A 111 20.29 -5.56 -1.62
N ALA A 112 20.27 -4.26 -1.91
CA ALA A 112 19.15 -3.41 -1.54
C ALA A 112 18.03 -3.51 -2.58
N LEU A 113 16.78 -3.60 -2.12
CA LEU A 113 15.57 -3.66 -2.93
C LEU A 113 14.78 -2.35 -2.79
N PRO A 114 14.58 -1.59 -3.88
CA PRO A 114 13.75 -0.40 -3.85
C PRO A 114 12.27 -0.71 -3.69
N TRP A 115 11.62 0.00 -2.77
CA TRP A 115 10.18 0.03 -2.59
C TRP A 115 9.67 1.45 -2.85
N VAL A 116 8.75 1.59 -3.82
CA VAL A 116 8.19 2.90 -4.22
C VAL A 116 6.69 2.88 -4.03
N PHE A 117 6.20 3.78 -3.20
CA PHE A 117 4.79 3.95 -2.84
C PHE A 117 4.24 5.21 -3.50
N TYR A 118 3.04 5.13 -4.06
CA TYR A 118 2.41 6.22 -4.80
C TYR A 118 1.11 6.66 -4.13
N PHE A 119 0.96 7.98 -4.03
CA PHE A 119 -0.21 8.62 -3.48
C PHE A 119 -0.75 9.66 -4.45
N TYR A 120 -2.08 9.69 -4.60
CA TYR A 120 -2.78 10.64 -5.46
C TYR A 120 -3.77 11.46 -4.63
N LYS A 121 -3.88 12.75 -4.89
CA LYS A 121 -4.87 13.64 -4.28
C LYS A 121 -5.86 14.13 -5.34
N PRO A 122 -6.98 13.43 -5.56
CA PRO A 122 -7.98 13.86 -6.53
C PRO A 122 -8.70 15.15 -6.14
N SER A 123 -8.77 15.45 -4.84
CA SER A 123 -9.43 16.66 -4.31
C SER A 123 -8.82 17.05 -2.96
N THR A 124 -9.51 16.78 -1.85
CA THR A 124 -9.09 17.20 -0.50
C THR A 124 -8.34 16.13 0.29
N VAL A 125 -8.40 14.88 -0.13
CA VAL A 125 -7.80 13.73 0.56
C VAL A 125 -6.79 13.01 -0.34
N TRP A 126 -5.77 12.43 0.28
CA TRP A 126 -4.80 11.57 -0.38
C TRP A 126 -5.29 10.12 -0.37
N ILE A 127 -5.18 9.45 -1.51
CA ILE A 127 -5.44 8.02 -1.66
C ILE A 127 -4.13 7.28 -1.90
N PHE A 128 -4.04 6.05 -1.38
CA PHE A 128 -2.95 5.15 -1.75
C PHE A 128 -3.26 4.51 -3.09
N THR A 129 -2.47 4.84 -4.11
CA THR A 129 -2.67 4.29 -5.46
C THR A 129 -2.09 2.88 -5.56
N GLY A 130 -1.03 2.60 -4.81
CA GLY A 130 -0.33 1.34 -4.82
C GLY A 130 1.17 1.52 -4.63
N PHE A 131 1.89 0.42 -4.78
CA PHE A 131 3.33 0.39 -4.64
C PHE A 131 3.94 -0.54 -5.69
N LYS A 132 5.23 -0.39 -5.91
CA LYS A 132 6.03 -1.33 -6.68
C LYS A 132 7.34 -1.59 -5.97
N TRP A 133 7.86 -2.78 -6.19
CA TRP A 133 9.21 -3.18 -5.84
C TRP A 133 9.72 -4.03 -7.00
N SER A 134 11.02 -3.97 -7.28
CA SER A 134 11.61 -4.72 -8.38
C SER A 134 13.09 -4.95 -8.11
N ASP A 135 13.57 -6.13 -8.49
CA ASP A 135 14.98 -6.50 -8.49
C ASP A 135 15.79 -5.84 -9.62
N GLN A 136 15.14 -5.08 -10.52
CA GLN A 136 15.83 -4.25 -11.51
C GLN A 136 16.65 -3.18 -10.79
N LEU A 137 17.97 -3.29 -10.93
CA LEU A 137 18.98 -2.46 -10.27
C LEU A 137 18.66 -0.97 -10.38
N PHE A 138 18.23 -0.38 -9.25
CA PHE A 138 18.14 1.06 -8.93
C PHE A 138 17.67 2.04 -10.03
N SER A 139 17.00 1.55 -11.06
CA SER A 139 16.60 2.34 -12.23
C SER A 139 15.65 3.46 -11.78
N GLY A 140 16.02 4.71 -12.06
CA GLY A 140 15.27 5.89 -11.61
C GLY A 140 15.51 6.36 -10.17
N LEU A 141 16.34 5.68 -9.36
CA LEU A 141 16.73 6.17 -8.03
C LEU A 141 17.91 7.15 -8.07
N PHE A 142 18.89 6.86 -8.92
CA PHE A 142 20.07 7.71 -9.11
C PHE A 142 19.96 8.63 -10.33
N ASP A 143 18.86 8.52 -11.08
CA ASP A 143 18.58 9.40 -12.21
C ASP A 143 18.08 10.75 -11.67
N GLU A 144 19.00 11.54 -11.12
CA GLU A 144 18.76 12.93 -10.79
C GLU A 144 18.62 13.77 -12.07
N LYS A 145 17.52 14.54 -12.12
CA LYS A 145 17.41 15.80 -12.85
C LYS A 145 17.17 16.91 -11.85
#